data_AF-H0TFC7-F1
#
_entry.id   AF-H0TFC7-F1
#
_cell.length_a   1.000
_cell.length_b   1.000
_cell.length_c   1.000
_cell.angle_alpha   90.00
_cell.angle_beta   90.00
_cell.angle_gamma   90.00
#
_symmetry.space_group_name_H-M   'P 1'
#
loop_
_entity.id
_entity.type
_entity.pdbx_description
1 polymer ?
#
loop_
_entity_poly.entity_id
_entity_poly.type
_entity_poly.pdbx_seq_one_letter_code
_entity_poly.pdbx_strand_id
1 'polypeptide(L)'
;MSSLAARLGTSSRNLSRAFSAAFGLSPKRFARLARFQKILAERRRSRSWAQTAYACGLTDQAHLIDEFHDLVGEAPTDFFAHELSVGASGMDEANLIIQRAAPVARPITVP
;
A
#
# COMPACT_ATOMS: atom_id res chain seq x y z
N MET A 1 -10.51 -9.50 5.75
CA MET A 1 -10.75 -9.51 7.21
C MET A 1 -11.70 -10.64 7.63
N SER A 2 -12.86 -10.82 6.98
CA SER A 2 -13.82 -11.85 7.39
C SER A 2 -13.29 -13.29 7.36
N SER A 3 -12.53 -13.69 6.33
CA SER A 3 -11.92 -15.02 6.27
C SER A 3 -10.91 -15.27 7.40
N LEU A 4 -10.07 -14.28 7.70
CA LEU A 4 -9.11 -14.37 8.80
C LEU A 4 -9.80 -14.35 10.17
N ALA A 5 -10.84 -13.52 10.32
CA ALA A 5 -11.62 -13.45 11.55
C ALA A 5 -12.31 -14.79 11.87
N ALA A 6 -12.92 -15.43 10.86
CA ALA A 6 -13.53 -16.75 11.00
C ALA A 6 -12.50 -17.81 11.43
N ARG A 7 -11.31 -17.82 10.83
CA ARG A 7 -10.21 -18.74 11.21
C ARG A 7 -9.68 -18.52 12.62
N LEU A 8 -9.82 -17.31 13.16
CA LEU A 8 -9.36 -16.93 14.50
C LEU A 8 -10.50 -16.94 15.54
N GLY A 9 -11.72 -17.38 15.18
CA GLY A 9 -12.86 -17.41 16.09
C GLY A 9 -13.31 -16.03 16.58
N THR A 10 -13.08 -14.97 15.80
CA THR A 10 -13.42 -13.59 16.18
C THR A 10 -14.27 -12.89 15.11
N SER A 11 -14.83 -11.73 15.45
CA SER A 11 -15.57 -10.91 14.48
C SER A 11 -14.61 -10.06 13.64
N SER A 12 -14.99 -9.78 12.39
CA SER A 12 -14.24 -8.86 11.52
C SER A 12 -14.02 -7.49 12.16
N ARG A 13 -14.99 -7.02 12.95
CA ARG A 13 -14.90 -5.75 13.67
C ARG A 13 -13.82 -5.80 14.76
N ASN A 14 -13.81 -6.84 15.58
CA ASN A 14 -12.80 -7.00 16.64
C ASN A 14 -11.40 -7.16 16.04
N LEU A 15 -11.25 -7.98 15.00
CA LEU A 15 -9.98 -8.13 14.29
C LEU A 15 -9.50 -6.81 13.69
N SER A 16 -10.39 -6.03 13.06
CA SER A 16 -10.05 -4.72 12.50
C SER A 16 -9.62 -3.72 13.58
N ARG A 17 -10.30 -3.71 14.73
CA ARG A 17 -9.93 -2.87 15.88
C ARG A 17 -8.57 -3.26 16.45
N ALA A 18 -8.34 -4.55 16.68
CA ALA A 18 -7.07 -5.06 17.18
C ALA A 18 -5.91 -4.76 16.20
N PHE A 19 -6.14 -4.96 14.91
CA PHE A 19 -5.18 -4.59 13.87
C PHE A 19 -4.87 -3.09 13.91
N SER A 20 -5.89 -2.25 13.96
CA SER A 20 -5.70 -0.79 13.99
C SER A 20 -4.97 -0.34 15.25
N ALA A 21 -5.22 -0.98 16.39
CA ALA A 21 -4.51 -0.70 17.64
C ALA A 21 -3.03 -1.14 17.57
N ALA A 22 -2.71 -2.24 16.89
CA ALA A 22 -1.35 -2.73 16.75
C ALA A 22 -0.51 -1.95 15.73
N PHE A 23 -1.09 -1.62 14.57
CA PHE A 23 -0.37 -1.00 13.44
C PHE A 23 -0.63 0.52 13.30
N GLY A 24 -1.55 1.07 14.10
CA GLY A 24 -1.99 2.47 14.02
C GLY A 24 -2.69 2.85 12.71
N LEU A 25 -2.99 1.88 11.87
CA LEU A 25 -3.63 2.05 10.57
C LEU A 25 -4.81 1.10 10.43
N SER A 26 -5.87 1.55 9.77
CA SER A 26 -6.96 0.65 9.42
C SER A 26 -6.46 -0.44 8.47
N PRO A 27 -7.02 -1.66 8.52
CA PRO A 27 -6.70 -2.72 7.58
C PRO A 27 -6.79 -2.31 6.11
N LYS A 28 -7.79 -1.49 5.78
CA LYS A 28 -7.97 -0.98 4.42
C LYS A 28 -6.79 -0.12 4.01
N ARG A 29 -6.40 0.86 4.84
CA ARG A 29 -5.27 1.75 4.55
C ARG A 29 -3.95 0.99 4.44
N PHE A 30 -3.71 0.02 5.32
CA PHE A 30 -2.55 -0.86 5.23
C PHE A 30 -2.52 -1.64 3.91
N ALA A 31 -3.65 -2.23 3.49
CA ALA A 31 -3.75 -2.96 2.23
C ALA A 31 -3.49 -2.06 1.01
N ARG A 32 -3.95 -0.79 1.04
CA ARG A 32 -3.64 0.20 0.00
C ARG A 32 -2.13 0.47 -0.09
N LEU A 33 -1.46 0.67 1.05
CA LEU A 33 -0.01 0.86 1.11
C LEU A 33 0.78 -0.35 0.58
N ALA A 34 0.40 -1.55 1.00
CA ALA A 34 1.02 -2.78 0.52
C ALA A 34 0.82 -2.97 -1.00
N ARG A 35 -0.37 -2.60 -1.50
CA ARG A 35 -0.66 -2.60 -2.94
C ARG A 35 0.18 -1.58 -3.69
N PHE A 36 0.33 -0.37 -3.16
CA PHE A 36 1.18 0.67 -3.74
C PHE A 36 2.64 0.19 -3.89
N GLN A 37 3.21 -0.42 -2.85
CA GLN A 37 4.53 -1.04 -2.93
C GLN A 37 4.63 -2.11 -4.04
N LYS A 38 3.57 -2.90 -4.22
CA LYS A 38 3.48 -3.87 -5.31
C LYS A 38 3.39 -3.19 -6.69
N ILE A 39 2.65 -2.09 -6.82
CA ILE A 39 2.59 -1.30 -8.06
C ILE A 39 3.99 -0.82 -8.44
N LEU A 40 4.76 -0.30 -7.48
CA LEU A 40 6.14 0.12 -7.71
C LEU A 40 7.01 -1.04 -8.23
N ALA A 41 6.95 -2.19 -7.58
CA ALA A 41 7.71 -3.37 -7.97
C ALA A 41 7.33 -3.91 -9.36
N GLU A 42 6.03 -3.96 -9.68
CA GLU A 42 5.55 -4.42 -10.99
C GLU A 42 5.87 -3.44 -12.11
N ARG A 43 5.80 -2.14 -11.86
CA ARG A 43 6.12 -1.13 -12.88
C ARG A 43 7.59 -1.15 -13.27
N ARG A 44 8.49 -1.44 -12.32
CA ARG A 44 9.94 -1.65 -12.58
C ARG A 44 10.26 -2.88 -13.42
N ARG A 45 9.34 -3.85 -13.47
CA ARG A 45 9.45 -5.00 -14.38
C ARG A 45 8.97 -4.68 -15.80
N SER A 46 8.84 -3.38 -16.13
CA SER A 46 8.43 -2.88 -17.44
C SER A 46 7.06 -3.38 -17.94
N ARG A 47 6.14 -3.69 -17.02
CA ARG A 47 4.75 -4.03 -17.36
C ARG A 47 3.98 -2.80 -17.82
N SER A 48 2.99 -3.01 -18.69
CA SER A 48 2.03 -1.95 -19.02
C SER A 48 1.18 -1.58 -17.80
N TRP A 49 0.54 -0.40 -17.82
CA TRP A 49 -0.34 0.03 -16.74
C TRP A 49 -1.51 -0.93 -16.49
N ALA A 50 -2.13 -1.43 -17.56
CA ALA A 50 -3.20 -2.41 -17.47
C ALA A 50 -2.73 -3.73 -16.83
N GLN A 51 -1.56 -4.24 -17.23
CA GLN A 51 -0.97 -5.45 -16.61
C GLN A 51 -0.61 -5.23 -15.14
N THR A 52 -0.14 -4.04 -14.81
CA THR A 52 0.19 -3.66 -13.42
C THR A 52 -1.07 -3.60 -12.56
N ALA A 53 -2.13 -2.97 -13.06
CA ALA A 53 -3.43 -2.92 -12.38
C ALA A 53 -3.96 -4.33 -12.08
N TYR A 54 -4.00 -5.19 -13.10
CA TYR A 54 -4.43 -6.58 -12.95
C TYR A 54 -3.58 -7.34 -11.93
N ALA A 55 -2.25 -7.24 -12.03
CA ALA A 55 -1.33 -7.92 -11.11
C ALA A 55 -1.51 -7.45 -9.65
N CYS A 56 -1.93 -6.21 -9.44
CA CYS A 56 -2.14 -5.60 -8.12
C CYS A 56 -3.56 -5.75 -7.59
N GLY A 57 -4.46 -6.42 -8.31
CA GLY A 57 -5.86 -6.61 -7.92
C GLY A 57 -6.70 -5.33 -8.02
N LEU A 58 -6.36 -4.47 -8.98
CA LEU A 58 -7.16 -3.32 -9.41
C LEU A 58 -7.97 -3.71 -10.65
N THR A 59 -9.12 -3.09 -10.81
CA THR A 59 -10.08 -3.43 -11.89
C THR A 59 -9.53 -3.07 -13.26
N ASP A 60 -8.85 -1.92 -13.35
CA ASP A 60 -8.37 -1.33 -14.59
C ASP A 60 -7.29 -0.27 -14.30
N GLN A 61 -6.79 0.34 -15.36
CA GLN A 61 -5.78 1.39 -15.27
C GLN A 61 -6.30 2.68 -14.60
N ALA A 62 -7.58 3.05 -14.75
CA ALA A 62 -8.11 4.26 -14.13
C ALA A 62 -8.14 4.09 -12.60
N HIS A 63 -8.59 2.94 -12.11
CA HIS A 63 -8.54 2.60 -10.69
C HIS A 63 -7.10 2.59 -10.14
N LEU A 64 -6.10 2.18 -10.94
CA LEU A 64 -4.70 2.32 -10.55
C LEU A 64 -4.29 3.79 -10.38
N ILE A 65 -4.66 4.64 -11.34
CA ILE A 65 -4.32 6.06 -11.31
C ILE A 65 -4.94 6.74 -10.10
N ASP A 66 -6.22 6.48 -9.82
CA ASP A 66 -6.93 7.02 -8.65
C ASP A 66 -6.29 6.55 -7.34
N GLU A 67 -5.96 5.26 -7.23
CA GLU A 67 -5.28 4.69 -6.07
C GLU A 67 -3.90 5.34 -5.84
N PHE A 68 -3.16 5.61 -6.92
CA PHE A 68 -1.83 6.23 -6.87
C PHE A 68 -1.93 7.71 -6.46
N HIS A 69 -2.84 8.45 -7.08
CA HIS A 69 -3.08 9.86 -6.80
C HIS A 69 -3.54 10.07 -5.35
N ASP A 70 -4.44 9.22 -4.84
CA ASP A 70 -4.88 9.27 -3.44
C ASP A 70 -3.75 9.07 -2.42
N LEU A 71 -2.70 8.34 -2.79
CA LEU A 71 -1.60 7.98 -1.89
C LEU A 71 -0.40 8.93 -2.02
N VAL A 72 -0.09 9.39 -3.22
CA VAL A 72 1.13 10.15 -3.55
C VAL A 72 0.82 11.61 -3.89
N GLY A 73 -0.40 11.93 -4.31
CA GLY A 73 -0.82 13.28 -4.69
C GLY A 73 -0.55 13.64 -6.16
N GLU A 74 -0.06 12.70 -6.96
CA GLU A 74 0.22 12.91 -8.38
C GLU A 74 -0.08 11.66 -9.22
N ALA A 75 -0.12 11.81 -10.54
CA ALA A 75 -0.36 10.70 -11.44
C ALA A 75 0.87 9.77 -11.50
N PRO A 76 0.66 8.46 -11.68
CA PRO A 76 1.77 7.50 -11.69
C PRO A 76 2.77 7.77 -12.82
N THR A 77 2.33 8.26 -13.98
CA THR A 77 3.25 8.61 -15.08
C THR A 77 4.25 9.69 -14.69
N ASP A 78 3.79 10.69 -13.93
CA ASP A 78 4.61 11.83 -13.52
C ASP A 78 5.62 11.39 -12.46
N PHE A 79 5.15 10.64 -11.45
CA PHE A 79 6.00 10.02 -10.43
C PHE A 79 7.16 9.22 -11.02
N PHE A 80 6.87 8.31 -11.98
CA PHE A 80 7.91 7.48 -12.58
C PHE A 80 8.81 8.25 -13.56
N ALA A 81 8.32 9.30 -14.20
CA ALA A 81 9.16 10.18 -15.01
C ALA A 81 10.17 10.93 -14.12
N HIS A 82 9.75 11.36 -12.93
CA HIS A 82 10.61 11.97 -11.92
C HIS A 82 11.60 10.96 -11.30
N GLU A 83 11.17 9.72 -11.03
CA GLU A 83 12.06 8.64 -10.53
C GLU A 83 13.22 8.38 -11.51
N LEU A 84 12.94 8.39 -12.81
CA LEU A 84 13.94 8.18 -13.86
C LEU A 84 14.90 9.38 -14.02
N SER A 85 14.47 10.60 -13.71
CA SER A 85 15.28 11.82 -13.84
C SER A 85 16.15 12.10 -12.61
N VAL A 86 15.69 11.72 -11.41
CA VAL A 86 16.40 11.94 -10.13
C VAL A 86 17.37 10.79 -9.78
N GLY A 87 17.26 9.65 -10.46
CA GLY A 87 18.01 8.44 -10.11
C GLY A 87 17.48 7.79 -8.84
N ALA A 88 17.83 6.52 -8.62
CA ALA A 88 17.27 5.63 -7.59
C ALA A 88 17.32 6.15 -6.13
N SER A 89 17.97 7.28 -5.86
CA SER A 89 18.02 7.99 -4.57
C SER A 89 16.70 8.69 -4.18
N GLY A 90 15.78 8.96 -5.12
CA GLY A 90 14.47 9.54 -4.78
C GLY A 90 13.54 8.59 -4.00
N MET A 91 13.87 7.29 -3.98
CA MET A 91 13.02 6.24 -3.39
C MET A 91 13.01 6.23 -1.86
N ASP A 92 14.02 6.83 -1.22
CA ASP A 92 14.03 7.01 0.23
C ASP A 92 12.85 7.88 0.68
N GLU A 93 12.35 8.80 -0.16
CA GLU A 93 11.15 9.59 0.14
C GLU A 93 9.85 8.78 0.12
N ALA A 94 9.66 7.86 -0.83
CA ALA A 94 8.48 7.00 -0.85
C ALA A 94 8.47 6.03 0.35
N ASN A 95 9.65 5.55 0.74
CA ASN A 95 9.83 4.77 1.96
C ASN A 95 9.58 5.63 3.21
N LEU A 96 9.97 6.91 3.21
CA LEU A 96 9.65 7.91 4.23
C LEU A 96 8.15 8.22 4.30
N ILE A 97 7.41 8.30 3.19
CA ILE A 97 5.94 8.50 3.20
C ILE A 97 5.25 7.32 3.88
N ILE A 98 5.73 6.10 3.63
CA ILE A 98 5.21 4.88 4.28
C ILE A 98 5.60 4.81 5.76
N GLN A 99 6.85 5.12 6.10
CA GLN A 99 7.35 5.12 7.48
C GLN A 99 6.78 6.28 8.32
N ARG A 100 6.44 7.41 7.70
CA ARG A 100 5.83 8.57 8.38
C ARG A 100 4.30 8.44 8.50
N ALA A 101 3.67 7.63 7.64
CA ALA A 101 2.25 7.31 7.72
C ALA A 101 1.94 6.16 8.70
N ALA A 102 2.88 5.25 8.96
CA ALA A 102 2.74 4.23 9.99
C ALA A 102 3.33 4.76 11.32
N PRO A 103 2.54 4.97 12.39
CA PRO A 103 3.13 5.20 13.69
C PRO A 103 3.93 3.96 14.05
N VAL A 104 5.17 4.15 14.51
CA VAL A 104 6.06 3.08 14.99
C VAL A 104 5.25 2.13 15.87
N ALA A 105 4.93 0.95 15.33
CA ALA A 105 4.22 -0.07 16.08
C ALA A 105 5.11 -0.43 17.28
N ARG A 106 4.64 -0.13 18.49
CA ARG A 106 5.32 -0.62 19.70
C ARG A 106 5.33 -2.14 19.64
N PRO A 107 6.41 -2.80 20.11
CA PRO A 107 6.49 -4.25 20.11
C PRO A 107 5.25 -4.83 20.80
N ILE A 108 4.57 -5.72 20.08
CA ILE A 108 3.40 -6.44 20.58
C ILE A 108 3.92 -7.44 21.60
N THR A 109 3.91 -7.07 22.88
CA THR A 109 4.15 -8.03 23.96
C THR A 109 2.92 -8.93 24.04
N VAL A 110 3.04 -10.17 23.56
CA VAL A 110 2.03 -11.22 23.78
C VAL A 110 2.30 -11.80 25.18
N PRO A 111 1.26 -12.00 26.01
CA PRO A 111 1.40 -12.59 27.35
C PRO A 111 1.84 -14.06 27.32
#